data_AF-A0A7G5Z5V0-F1
#
_entry.id   AF-A0A7G5Z5V0-F1
#
_cell.length_a   1.000
_cell.length_b   1.000
_cell.length_c   1.000
_cell.angle_alpha   90.00
_cell.angle_beta   90.00
_cell.angle_gamma   90.00
#
_symmetry.space_group_name_H-M   'P 1'
#
loop_
_entity.id
_entity.type
_entity.pdbx_description
1 polymer ?
#
loop_
_entity_poly.entity_id
_entity_poly.type
_entity_poly.pdbx_seq_one_letter_code
_entity_poly.pdbx_strand_id
1 'polypeptide(L)'
;MATGFPIDRRALLAGAVALPAAAHAGVLPGASGDDDAFWRNVAAQYDVTREVIQLENGNWGMMARPVLRAYEQAVERVNRDTSYYARRGMVRDVIAARDGLAAALGVPAEEVAFTRNATEALKTLILGYNRLKTGDAVLYADLDYDSMQACVESLAARRGVAVVRIALPEPATRQSIIDVYAAAMNANPRLRLMLLTHLSHRTGLVVPVREIAAMARARGIDTIVDAAHSWGQLDFALADLDCDFVGLNCHKWLGAPLGVGALHVRKRALAAIDRDPANDASDRDTVQARVHTGTLDFAAQLTVPAAIAFQQGIGTKRRADRLSMLRNRWVAGARQIPGIEVLTPDDPALHGGITAFRVAGKTSVADNIALAATLLERHRIFTVHRVGPARGACVRVTPALFNTMADMDALASALPDLAGSAVQ
;
A
#
# COMPACT_ATOMS: atom_id res chain seq x y z
N MET A 1 -33.13 52.96 7.38
CA MET A 1 -31.78 53.31 7.86
C MET A 1 -30.89 52.11 7.63
N ALA A 2 -30.10 52.18 6.56
CA ALA A 2 -29.14 51.16 6.18
C ALA A 2 -27.76 51.57 6.72
N THR A 3 -27.05 50.67 7.37
CA THR A 3 -25.63 50.86 7.70
C THR A 3 -24.89 49.58 7.31
N GLY A 4 -24.45 49.54 6.05
CA GLY A 4 -23.46 48.58 5.57
C GLY A 4 -22.08 48.97 6.09
N PHE A 5 -21.33 48.00 6.60
CA PHE A 5 -19.90 48.16 6.81
C PHE A 5 -19.20 48.08 5.44
N PRO A 6 -18.41 49.09 5.04
CA PRO A 6 -17.69 49.04 3.77
C PRO A 6 -16.49 48.09 3.93
N ILE A 7 -16.45 47.05 3.11
CA ILE A 7 -15.23 46.25 2.92
C ILE A 7 -14.32 47.07 2.00
N ASP A 8 -13.24 47.59 2.57
CA ASP A 8 -12.19 48.30 1.85
C ASP A 8 -11.48 47.34 0.88
N ARG A 9 -11.59 47.63 -0.42
CA ARG A 9 -10.94 46.87 -1.50
C ARG A 9 -9.42 47.03 -1.53
N ARG A 10 -8.80 47.89 -0.70
CA ARG A 10 -7.34 48.06 -0.61
C ARG A 10 -6.65 47.19 0.46
N ALA A 11 -7.40 46.49 1.31
CA ALA A 11 -6.81 45.52 2.26
C ALA A 11 -6.48 44.15 1.62
N LEU A 12 -6.74 43.96 0.32
CA LEU A 12 -6.53 42.72 -0.42
C LEU A 12 -5.12 42.53 -1.01
N LEU A 13 -4.17 43.43 -0.73
CA LEU A 13 -2.82 43.41 -1.34
C LEU A 13 -1.64 43.45 -0.36
N ALA A 14 -1.86 43.39 0.95
CA ALA A 14 -0.78 43.37 1.95
C ALA A 14 -0.87 42.09 2.80
N GLY A 15 -0.52 40.97 2.20
CA GLY A 15 -0.50 39.67 2.88
C GLY A 15 0.17 38.58 2.06
N ALA A 16 1.13 38.94 1.20
CA ALA A 16 2.06 37.99 0.62
C ALA A 16 3.09 37.61 1.70
N VAL A 17 2.64 36.90 2.74
CA VAL A 17 3.59 36.09 3.50
C VAL A 17 3.92 34.93 2.59
N ALA A 18 5.09 35.00 1.98
CA ALA A 18 5.72 33.88 1.31
C ALA A 18 5.56 32.66 2.21
N LEU A 19 4.97 31.60 1.64
CA LEU A 19 5.06 30.26 2.22
C LEU A 19 6.51 30.03 2.65
N PRO A 20 6.79 29.33 3.76
CA PRO A 20 8.06 28.66 3.84
C PRO A 20 8.10 27.78 2.59
N ALA A 21 9.02 28.09 1.66
CA ALA A 21 9.43 27.17 0.62
C ALA A 21 9.52 25.81 1.29
N ALA A 22 8.87 24.79 0.73
CA ALA A 22 8.83 23.42 1.24
C ALA A 22 10.14 23.18 2.00
N ALA A 23 10.04 23.13 3.34
CA ALA A 23 11.21 23.05 4.19
C ALA A 23 12.08 21.97 3.56
N HIS A 24 13.29 22.32 3.15
CA HIS A 24 14.18 21.40 2.45
C HIS A 24 14.27 20.16 3.33
N ALA A 25 13.46 19.14 3.03
CA ALA A 25 13.47 17.87 3.71
C ALA A 25 14.88 17.39 3.41
N GLY A 26 15.74 17.43 4.44
CA GLY A 26 17.19 17.44 4.29
C GLY A 26 17.59 16.55 3.13
N VAL A 27 18.01 17.16 2.03
CA VAL A 27 18.40 16.43 0.83
C VAL A 27 19.50 15.49 1.29
N LEU A 28 19.27 14.18 1.16
CA LEU A 28 20.30 13.19 1.47
C LEU A 28 21.57 13.67 0.76
N PRO A 29 22.69 13.87 1.48
CA PRO A 29 23.89 14.43 0.89
C PRO A 29 24.19 13.65 -0.39
N GLY A 30 24.36 14.38 -1.50
CA GLY A 30 24.42 13.83 -2.85
C GLY A 30 25.52 12.78 -2.99
N ALA A 31 25.20 11.54 -2.65
CA ALA A 31 26.07 10.41 -2.91
C ALA A 31 25.79 9.98 -4.35
N SER A 32 26.78 10.19 -5.20
CA SER A 32 26.77 9.74 -6.59
C SER A 32 26.78 8.21 -6.74
N GLY A 33 26.87 7.45 -5.63
CA GLY A 33 26.89 6.00 -5.59
C GLY A 33 25.71 5.38 -4.83
N ASP A 34 25.45 4.10 -5.13
CA ASP A 34 24.49 3.24 -4.45
C ASP A 34 25.24 2.23 -3.56
N ASP A 35 26.09 2.75 -2.68
CA ASP A 35 26.99 1.96 -1.83
C ASP A 35 26.47 1.78 -0.40
N ASP A 36 27.18 0.99 0.40
CA ASP A 36 26.81 0.76 1.80
C ASP A 36 26.82 2.05 2.64
N ALA A 37 27.62 3.05 2.28
CA ALA A 37 27.65 4.33 3.00
C ALA A 37 26.36 5.11 2.76
N PHE A 38 25.87 5.14 1.52
CA PHE A 38 24.57 5.70 1.18
C PHE A 38 23.44 5.04 1.97
N TRP A 39 23.38 3.70 1.99
CA TRP A 39 22.32 3.00 2.71
C TRP A 39 22.40 3.14 4.23
N ARG A 40 23.61 3.25 4.80
CA ARG A 40 23.77 3.63 6.22
C ARG A 40 23.21 5.02 6.50
N ASN A 41 23.43 5.98 5.60
CA ASN A 41 22.88 7.33 5.74
C ASN A 41 21.36 7.36 5.64
N VAL A 42 20.76 6.56 4.74
CA VAL A 42 19.30 6.38 4.64
C VAL A 42 18.75 5.73 5.92
N ALA A 43 19.35 4.63 6.38
CA ALA A 43 18.93 3.94 7.59
C ALA A 43 19.01 4.84 8.83
N ALA A 44 20.01 5.71 8.91
CA ALA A 44 20.17 6.68 10.00
C ALA A 44 19.07 7.76 10.05
N GLN A 45 18.21 7.84 9.03
CA GLN A 45 17.03 8.71 9.04
C GLN A 45 15.83 8.08 9.78
N TYR A 46 15.94 6.83 10.24
CA TYR A 46 14.87 6.12 10.94
C TYR A 46 15.26 5.85 12.39
N ASP A 47 14.34 6.12 13.32
CA ASP A 47 14.52 5.88 14.76
C ASP A 47 14.03 4.47 15.13
N VAL A 48 14.73 3.46 14.64
CA VAL A 48 14.39 2.04 14.86
C VAL A 48 14.89 1.57 16.21
N THR A 49 14.10 0.74 16.90
CA THR A 49 14.56 0.06 18.12
C THR A 49 15.73 -0.88 17.81
N ARG A 50 16.69 -0.96 18.73
CA ARG A 50 17.80 -1.94 18.66
C ARG A 50 17.50 -3.22 19.44
N GLU A 51 16.32 -3.31 20.04
CA GLU A 51 15.93 -4.48 20.83
C GLU A 51 15.65 -5.71 19.96
N VAL A 52 15.17 -5.50 18.74
CA VAL A 52 14.84 -6.57 17.79
C VAL A 52 15.22 -6.16 16.39
N ILE A 53 15.58 -7.13 15.56
CA ILE A 53 15.62 -6.96 14.12
C ILE A 53 14.17 -6.90 13.62
N GLN A 54 13.70 -5.71 13.29
CA GLN A 54 12.33 -5.48 12.86
C GLN A 54 12.15 -5.81 11.38
N LEU A 55 11.48 -6.94 11.09
CA LEU A 55 11.18 -7.41 9.73
C LEU A 55 9.68 -7.44 9.46
N GLU A 56 8.95 -6.47 10.02
CA GLU A 56 7.50 -6.34 9.91
C GLU A 56 7.03 -4.96 9.42
N ASN A 57 7.77 -4.35 8.48
CA ASN A 57 7.40 -3.11 7.82
C ASN A 57 6.08 -3.20 7.02
N GLY A 58 5.66 -4.41 6.66
CA GLY A 58 4.39 -4.66 5.96
C GLY A 58 3.15 -4.34 6.79
N ASN A 59 3.24 -4.26 8.13
CA ASN A 59 2.09 -3.87 8.95
C ASN A 59 1.78 -2.37 8.76
N TRP A 60 2.74 -1.53 9.16
CA TRP A 60 2.84 -0.12 8.80
C TRP A 60 4.30 0.29 8.71
N GLY A 61 4.57 1.36 7.95
CA GLY A 61 5.91 1.90 7.79
C GLY A 61 6.30 2.84 8.92
N MET A 62 7.58 3.19 8.96
CA MET A 62 8.13 4.20 9.85
C MET A 62 8.29 5.53 9.09
N MET A 63 7.92 6.64 9.72
CA MET A 63 8.29 7.96 9.22
C MET A 63 9.80 8.16 9.40
N ALA A 64 10.49 8.57 8.33
CA ALA A 64 11.84 9.09 8.49
C ALA A 64 11.81 10.40 9.31
N ARG A 65 12.88 10.70 10.05
CA ARG A 65 13.06 11.91 10.87
C ARG A 65 12.58 13.21 10.21
N PRO A 66 12.91 13.53 8.93
CA PRO A 66 12.38 14.74 8.31
C PRO A 66 10.85 14.72 8.12
N VAL A 67 10.25 13.55 7.91
CA VAL A 67 8.80 13.38 7.78
C VAL A 67 8.12 13.49 9.14
N LEU A 68 8.69 12.87 10.18
CA LEU A 68 8.19 12.98 11.55
C LEU A 68 8.18 14.45 12.01
N ARG A 69 9.27 15.18 11.80
CA ARG A 69 9.33 16.62 12.12
C ARG A 69 8.27 17.44 11.38
N ALA A 70 8.03 17.14 10.11
CA ALA A 70 6.98 17.82 9.34
C ALA A 70 5.58 17.53 9.91
N TYR A 71 5.34 16.29 10.37
CA TYR A 71 4.10 15.92 11.03
C TYR A 71 3.91 16.65 12.37
N GLU A 72 4.93 16.69 13.22
CA GLU A 72 4.89 17.42 14.50
C GLU A 72 4.56 18.90 14.30
N GLN A 73 5.22 19.56 13.34
CA GLN A 73 4.93 20.96 12.98
C GLN A 73 3.50 21.16 12.48
N ALA A 74 2.98 20.23 11.69
CA ALA A 74 1.60 20.27 11.20
C ALA A 74 0.60 20.08 12.34
N VAL A 75 0.88 19.18 13.29
CA VAL A 75 0.07 18.96 14.50
C VAL A 75 0.03 20.22 15.35
N GLU A 76 1.18 20.85 15.60
CA GLU A 76 1.26 22.12 16.33
C GLU A 76 0.43 23.22 15.66
N ARG A 77 0.54 23.36 14.33
CA ARG A 77 -0.23 24.36 13.57
C ARG A 77 -1.73 24.12 13.65
N VAL A 78 -2.18 22.88 13.43
CA VAL A 78 -3.61 22.52 13.46
C VAL A 78 -4.19 22.78 14.86
N ASN A 79 -3.45 22.45 15.92
CA ASN A 79 -3.90 22.67 17.30
C ASN A 79 -3.91 24.15 17.71
N ARG A 80 -2.89 24.91 17.30
CA ARG A 80 -2.80 26.34 17.64
C ARG A 80 -3.85 27.16 16.88
N ASP A 81 -3.99 26.93 15.58
CA ASP A 81 -4.78 27.79 14.71
C ASP A 81 -6.25 27.31 14.57
N THR A 82 -6.55 26.07 14.96
CA THR A 82 -7.88 25.48 15.07
C THR A 82 -8.80 25.76 13.86
N SER A 83 -10.08 26.08 14.12
CA SER A 83 -11.09 26.37 13.11
C SER A 83 -10.77 27.59 12.24
N TYR A 84 -9.92 28.51 12.72
CA TYR A 84 -9.49 29.67 11.94
C TYR A 84 -8.68 29.21 10.72
N TYR A 85 -7.70 28.34 10.92
CA TYR A 85 -6.97 27.73 9.81
C TYR A 85 -7.85 26.82 8.96
N ALA A 86 -8.71 26.00 9.59
CA ALA A 86 -9.62 25.09 8.88
C ALA A 86 -10.51 25.82 7.86
N ARG A 87 -11.02 27.01 8.21
CA ARG A 87 -11.92 27.80 7.36
C ARG A 87 -11.23 28.72 6.36
N ARG A 88 -9.90 28.95 6.47
CA ARG A 88 -9.20 29.98 5.67
C ARG A 88 -8.05 29.45 4.82
N GLY A 89 -7.36 28.39 5.25
CA GLY A 89 -6.14 27.91 4.58
C GLY A 89 -6.08 26.41 4.38
N MET A 90 -6.67 25.62 5.29
CA MET A 90 -6.49 24.17 5.32
C MET A 90 -6.92 23.46 4.04
N VAL A 91 -8.08 23.82 3.46
CA VAL A 91 -8.57 23.18 2.24
C VAL A 91 -7.58 23.37 1.07
N ARG A 92 -7.02 24.58 0.93
CA ARG A 92 -6.00 24.87 -0.10
C ARG A 92 -4.74 24.02 0.14
N ASP A 93 -4.27 23.94 1.38
CA ASP A 93 -3.04 23.24 1.72
C ASP A 93 -3.21 21.71 1.55
N VAL A 94 -4.38 21.15 1.87
CA VAL A 94 -4.73 19.73 1.62
C VAL A 94 -4.86 19.44 0.11
N ILE A 95 -5.45 20.36 -0.66
CA ILE A 95 -5.49 20.22 -2.13
C ILE A 95 -4.06 20.17 -2.69
N ALA A 96 -3.18 21.07 -2.26
CA ALA A 96 -1.78 21.05 -2.69
C ALA A 96 -1.07 19.73 -2.32
N ALA A 97 -1.34 19.18 -1.12
CA ALA A 97 -0.81 17.88 -0.72
C ALA A 97 -1.31 16.73 -1.60
N ARG A 98 -2.61 16.73 -1.94
CA ARG A 98 -3.22 15.76 -2.87
C ARG A 98 -2.63 15.89 -4.27
N ASP A 99 -2.45 17.10 -4.77
CA ASP A 99 -1.92 17.34 -6.11
C ASP A 99 -0.46 16.89 -6.20
N GLY A 100 0.33 17.09 -5.14
CA GLY A 100 1.67 16.52 -5.00
C GLY A 100 1.68 14.98 -4.99
N LEU A 101 0.71 14.35 -4.32
CA LEU A 101 0.52 12.90 -4.38
C LEU A 101 0.16 12.42 -5.79
N ALA A 102 -0.78 13.09 -6.46
CA ALA A 102 -1.18 12.75 -7.82
C ALA A 102 0.00 12.86 -8.81
N ALA A 103 0.81 13.91 -8.67
CA ALA A 103 2.05 14.07 -9.44
C ALA A 103 3.05 12.93 -9.18
N ALA A 104 3.24 12.53 -7.91
CA ALA A 104 4.12 11.40 -7.57
C ALA A 104 3.59 10.04 -8.07
N LEU A 105 2.27 9.91 -8.25
CA LEU A 105 1.63 8.73 -8.84
C LEU A 105 1.65 8.77 -10.38
N GLY A 106 1.94 9.92 -10.99
CA GLY A 106 1.92 10.13 -12.43
C GLY A 106 0.51 10.19 -13.02
N VAL A 107 -0.48 10.69 -12.25
CA VAL A 107 -1.89 10.77 -12.66
C VAL A 107 -2.47 12.18 -12.47
N PRO A 108 -3.57 12.53 -13.16
CA PRO A 108 -4.25 13.81 -12.95
C PRO A 108 -4.78 13.96 -11.51
N ALA A 109 -4.70 15.17 -10.97
CA ALA A 109 -5.11 15.45 -9.59
C ALA A 109 -6.61 15.24 -9.35
N GLU A 110 -7.45 15.45 -10.37
CA GLU A 110 -8.89 15.20 -10.32
C GLU A 110 -9.27 13.71 -10.25
N GLU A 111 -8.30 12.81 -10.43
CA GLU A 111 -8.51 11.35 -10.35
C GLU A 111 -8.12 10.78 -8.98
N VAL A 112 -7.59 11.60 -8.05
CA VAL A 112 -7.13 11.15 -6.73
C VAL A 112 -7.98 11.74 -5.61
N ALA A 113 -8.33 10.92 -4.62
CA ALA A 113 -8.89 11.36 -3.35
C ALA A 113 -8.08 10.78 -2.19
N PHE A 114 -7.89 11.55 -1.12
CA PHE A 114 -7.36 11.00 0.12
C PHE A 114 -8.39 10.10 0.79
N THR A 115 -7.87 9.06 1.44
CA THR A 115 -8.62 8.19 2.36
C THR A 115 -7.81 8.03 3.64
N ARG A 116 -8.38 7.40 4.66
CA ARG A 116 -7.68 7.03 5.89
C ARG A 116 -6.69 5.89 5.67
N ASN A 117 -6.89 5.06 4.64
CA ASN A 117 -6.06 3.91 4.28
C ASN A 117 -6.60 3.23 3.00
N ALA A 118 -5.87 2.23 2.51
CA ALA A 118 -6.27 1.38 1.40
C ALA A 118 -7.57 0.62 1.67
N THR A 119 -7.82 0.18 2.91
CA THR A 119 -9.08 -0.50 3.27
C THR A 119 -10.29 0.41 3.01
N GLU A 120 -10.23 1.69 3.40
CA GLU A 120 -11.28 2.66 3.09
C GLU A 120 -11.40 2.88 1.58
N ALA A 121 -10.28 3.08 0.87
CA ALA A 121 -10.28 3.27 -0.58
C ALA A 121 -10.95 2.08 -1.29
N LEU A 122 -10.47 0.87 -1.02
CA LEU A 122 -10.96 -0.34 -1.68
C LEU A 122 -12.39 -0.67 -1.27
N LYS A 123 -12.78 -0.45 0.00
CA LYS A 123 -14.18 -0.59 0.42
C LYS A 123 -15.09 0.38 -0.31
N THR A 124 -14.67 1.64 -0.47
CA THR A 124 -15.40 2.63 -1.28
C THR A 124 -15.56 2.17 -2.72
N LEU A 125 -14.49 1.65 -3.34
CA LEU A 125 -14.55 1.14 -4.72
C LEU A 125 -15.47 -0.08 -4.83
N ILE A 126 -15.30 -1.08 -3.97
CA ILE A 126 -16.04 -2.35 -4.03
C ILE A 126 -17.54 -2.13 -3.75
N LEU A 127 -17.89 -1.37 -2.70
CA LEU A 127 -19.28 -1.16 -2.32
C LEU A 127 -19.97 -0.09 -3.17
N GLY A 128 -19.21 0.88 -3.66
CA GLY A 128 -19.70 1.94 -4.55
C GLY A 128 -19.82 1.50 -6.01
N TYR A 129 -19.20 0.40 -6.42
CA TYR A 129 -19.29 -0.06 -7.81
C TYR A 129 -20.73 -0.45 -8.20
N ASN A 130 -21.32 0.33 -9.12
CA ASN A 130 -22.76 0.34 -9.38
C ASN A 130 -23.19 -0.40 -10.65
N ARG A 131 -22.25 -1.01 -11.37
CA ARG A 131 -22.54 -1.74 -12.62
C ARG A 131 -22.92 -3.20 -12.41
N LEU A 132 -22.83 -3.71 -11.17
CA LEU A 132 -23.25 -5.08 -10.83
C LEU A 132 -24.77 -5.20 -10.82
N LYS A 133 -25.26 -6.29 -11.40
CA LYS A 133 -26.66 -6.70 -11.40
C LYS A 133 -26.82 -8.03 -10.67
N THR A 134 -28.04 -8.31 -10.20
CA THR A 134 -28.39 -9.62 -9.65
C THR A 134 -28.02 -10.72 -10.63
N GLY A 135 -27.30 -11.74 -10.14
CA GLY A 135 -26.78 -12.84 -10.96
C GLY A 135 -25.42 -12.57 -11.58
N ASP A 136 -24.86 -11.35 -11.58
CA ASP A 136 -23.46 -11.19 -11.96
C ASP A 136 -22.53 -11.93 -10.98
N ALA A 137 -21.27 -12.09 -11.35
CA ALA A 137 -20.25 -12.66 -10.48
C ALA A 137 -19.12 -11.67 -10.21
N VAL A 138 -18.49 -11.79 -9.04
CA VAL A 138 -17.30 -11.05 -8.62
C VAL A 138 -16.22 -12.04 -8.20
N LEU A 139 -14.98 -11.81 -8.60
CA LEU A 139 -13.86 -12.71 -8.31
C LEU A 139 -12.82 -12.07 -7.38
N TYR A 140 -12.31 -12.87 -6.45
CA TYR A 140 -11.08 -12.59 -5.71
C TYR A 140 -10.22 -13.86 -5.59
N ALA A 141 -8.93 -13.70 -5.31
CA ALA A 141 -7.98 -14.78 -5.04
C ALA A 141 -7.68 -14.93 -3.55
N ASP A 142 -7.27 -16.12 -3.12
CA ASP A 142 -6.85 -16.43 -1.75
C ASP A 142 -5.77 -15.47 -1.20
N LEU A 143 -4.92 -14.90 -2.06
CA LEU A 143 -3.89 -13.95 -1.67
C LEU A 143 -4.34 -12.47 -1.59
N ASP A 144 -5.60 -12.17 -1.90
CA ASP A 144 -6.17 -10.83 -1.70
C ASP A 144 -6.33 -10.48 -0.22
N TYR A 145 -6.42 -9.20 0.11
CA TYR A 145 -6.53 -8.75 1.50
C TYR A 145 -7.82 -9.23 2.19
N ASP A 146 -7.72 -9.78 3.39
CA ASP A 146 -8.80 -10.45 4.14
C ASP A 146 -10.07 -9.58 4.24
N SER A 147 -9.89 -8.31 4.60
CA SER A 147 -11.02 -7.38 4.71
C SER A 147 -11.66 -7.09 3.35
N MET A 148 -10.90 -7.16 2.26
CA MET A 148 -11.42 -6.98 0.91
C MET A 148 -12.09 -8.24 0.38
N GLN A 149 -11.60 -9.43 0.72
CA GLN A 149 -12.32 -10.69 0.50
C GLN A 149 -13.70 -10.63 1.18
N ALA A 150 -13.75 -10.28 2.48
CA ALA A 150 -15.01 -10.12 3.21
C ALA A 150 -15.91 -9.02 2.61
N CYS A 151 -15.32 -7.93 2.11
CA CYS A 151 -16.06 -6.86 1.44
C CYS A 151 -16.72 -7.36 0.14
N VAL A 152 -15.98 -8.09 -0.69
CA VAL A 152 -16.51 -8.73 -1.91
C VAL A 152 -17.57 -9.76 -1.55
N GLU A 153 -17.35 -10.60 -0.54
CA GLU A 153 -18.33 -11.59 -0.08
C GLU A 153 -19.65 -10.94 0.35
N SER A 154 -19.58 -9.77 0.98
CA SER A 154 -20.78 -9.03 1.38
C SER A 154 -21.66 -8.60 0.19
N LEU A 155 -21.10 -8.50 -1.02
CA LEU A 155 -21.88 -8.16 -2.22
C LEU A 155 -22.90 -9.23 -2.57
N ALA A 156 -22.68 -10.50 -2.22
CA ALA A 156 -23.65 -11.56 -2.46
C ALA A 156 -25.00 -11.23 -1.80
N ALA A 157 -24.98 -10.84 -0.52
CA ALA A 157 -26.17 -10.44 0.22
C ALA A 157 -26.71 -9.06 -0.22
N ARG A 158 -25.83 -8.12 -0.58
CA ARG A 158 -26.21 -6.73 -0.90
C ARG A 158 -26.69 -6.50 -2.34
N ARG A 159 -26.23 -7.33 -3.27
CA ARG A 159 -26.41 -7.16 -4.72
C ARG A 159 -26.86 -8.44 -5.45
N GLY A 160 -26.98 -9.57 -4.75
CA GLY A 160 -27.40 -10.84 -5.35
C GLY A 160 -26.40 -11.39 -6.37
N VAL A 161 -25.11 -11.08 -6.21
CA VAL A 161 -24.03 -11.58 -7.08
C VAL A 161 -23.48 -12.92 -6.57
N ALA A 162 -22.92 -13.72 -7.46
CA ALA A 162 -22.10 -14.87 -7.10
C ALA A 162 -20.67 -14.43 -6.77
N VAL A 163 -20.01 -15.15 -5.86
CA VAL A 163 -18.61 -14.90 -5.49
C VAL A 163 -17.76 -16.05 -5.97
N VAL A 164 -16.78 -15.75 -6.83
CA VAL A 164 -15.83 -16.70 -7.39
C VAL A 164 -14.52 -16.57 -6.62
N ARG A 165 -14.04 -17.68 -6.08
CA ARG A 165 -12.79 -17.75 -5.33
C ARG A 165 -11.79 -18.59 -6.09
N ILE A 166 -10.57 -18.10 -6.23
CA ILE A 166 -9.46 -18.87 -6.82
C ILE A 166 -8.29 -18.95 -5.85
N ALA A 167 -7.47 -19.99 -5.98
CA ALA A 167 -6.19 -20.08 -5.32
C ALA A 167 -5.08 -19.76 -6.31
N LEU A 168 -4.14 -18.88 -5.95
CA LEU A 168 -2.97 -18.64 -6.80
C LEU A 168 -2.01 -19.85 -6.74
N PRO A 169 -1.35 -20.18 -7.87
CA PRO A 169 -0.51 -21.37 -7.95
C PRO A 169 0.75 -21.23 -7.11
N GLU A 170 1.20 -22.34 -6.54
CA GLU A 170 2.47 -22.45 -5.85
C GLU A 170 3.19 -23.75 -6.26
N PRO A 171 4.43 -23.69 -6.76
CA PRO A 171 5.20 -22.48 -7.07
C PRO A 171 4.56 -21.67 -8.20
N ALA A 172 4.60 -20.34 -8.07
CA ALA A 172 4.05 -19.43 -9.06
C ALA A 172 5.07 -19.19 -10.20
N THR A 173 4.59 -19.17 -11.43
CA THR A 173 5.25 -18.53 -12.56
C THR A 173 4.35 -17.41 -13.07
N ARG A 174 4.91 -16.45 -13.79
CA ARG A 174 4.12 -15.35 -14.35
C ARG A 174 2.97 -15.87 -15.21
N GLN A 175 3.23 -16.91 -16.01
CA GLN A 175 2.22 -17.53 -16.86
C GLN A 175 1.18 -18.31 -16.06
N SER A 176 1.57 -19.08 -15.02
CA SER A 176 0.59 -19.85 -14.24
C SER A 176 -0.38 -18.95 -13.48
N ILE A 177 0.04 -17.75 -13.05
CA ILE A 177 -0.84 -16.74 -12.47
C ILE A 177 -1.83 -16.22 -13.53
N ILE A 178 -1.36 -15.89 -14.73
CA ILE A 178 -2.22 -15.44 -15.84
C ILE A 178 -3.25 -16.52 -16.20
N ASP A 179 -2.81 -17.78 -16.29
CA ASP A 179 -3.65 -18.91 -16.68
C ASP A 179 -4.77 -19.19 -15.68
N VAL A 180 -4.50 -19.12 -14.36
CA VAL A 180 -5.55 -19.36 -13.37
C VAL A 180 -6.66 -18.31 -13.43
N TYR A 181 -6.32 -17.04 -13.67
CA TYR A 181 -7.32 -15.99 -13.88
C TYR A 181 -8.06 -16.17 -15.20
N ALA A 182 -7.38 -16.54 -16.29
CA ALA A 182 -8.01 -16.80 -17.57
C ALA A 182 -9.00 -17.98 -17.50
N ALA A 183 -8.63 -19.06 -16.82
CA ALA A 183 -9.50 -20.21 -16.58
C ALA A 183 -10.74 -19.82 -15.78
N ALA A 184 -10.57 -19.00 -14.72
CA ALA A 184 -11.68 -18.52 -13.92
C ALA A 184 -12.64 -17.60 -14.71
N MET A 185 -12.12 -16.71 -15.57
CA MET A 185 -12.96 -15.90 -16.46
C MET A 185 -13.75 -16.78 -17.44
N ASN A 186 -13.12 -17.81 -18.02
CA ASN A 186 -13.77 -18.72 -18.97
C ASN A 186 -14.87 -19.56 -18.30
N ALA A 187 -14.63 -20.02 -17.07
CA ALA A 187 -15.61 -20.79 -16.31
C ALA A 187 -16.80 -19.95 -15.79
N ASN A 188 -16.67 -18.62 -15.79
CA ASN A 188 -17.66 -17.71 -15.20
C ASN A 188 -18.09 -16.62 -16.19
N PRO A 189 -18.95 -16.91 -17.18
CA PRO A 189 -19.37 -15.95 -18.21
C PRO A 189 -20.15 -14.73 -17.68
N ARG A 190 -20.64 -14.79 -16.43
CA ARG A 190 -21.30 -13.69 -15.73
C ARG A 190 -20.34 -12.87 -14.84
N LEU A 191 -19.04 -13.16 -14.86
CA LEU A 191 -18.06 -12.35 -14.13
C LEU A 191 -18.07 -10.91 -14.68
N ARG A 192 -18.17 -9.91 -13.78
CA ARG A 192 -18.22 -8.48 -14.14
C ARG A 192 -17.24 -7.61 -13.38
N LEU A 193 -16.72 -8.10 -12.25
CA LEU A 193 -15.78 -7.37 -11.42
C LEU A 193 -14.73 -8.32 -10.84
N MET A 194 -13.49 -7.87 -10.78
CA MET A 194 -12.39 -8.59 -10.14
C MET A 194 -11.68 -7.70 -9.14
N LEU A 195 -11.29 -8.27 -8.01
CA LEU A 195 -10.29 -7.72 -7.10
C LEU A 195 -8.93 -8.33 -7.46
N LEU A 196 -7.90 -7.48 -7.60
CA LEU A 196 -6.51 -7.91 -7.79
C LEU A 196 -5.59 -7.20 -6.80
N THR A 197 -4.94 -7.94 -5.92
CA THR A 197 -3.83 -7.42 -5.10
C THR A 197 -2.52 -7.46 -5.88
N HIS A 198 -1.94 -6.28 -6.17
CA HIS A 198 -0.73 -6.17 -6.98
C HIS A 198 0.49 -6.83 -6.32
N LEU A 199 0.65 -6.70 -5.00
CA LEU A 199 1.70 -7.37 -4.23
C LEU A 199 1.09 -7.96 -2.96
N SER A 200 1.09 -9.29 -2.87
CA SER A 200 0.44 -9.99 -1.77
C SER A 200 1.05 -9.63 -0.43
N HIS A 201 0.21 -9.13 0.47
CA HIS A 201 0.55 -8.91 1.85
C HIS A 201 0.85 -10.23 2.60
N ARG A 202 0.51 -11.40 2.06
CA ARG A 202 0.74 -12.70 2.73
C ARG A 202 2.08 -13.27 2.33
N THR A 203 2.27 -13.48 1.03
CA THR A 203 3.42 -14.21 0.49
C THR A 203 4.49 -13.32 -0.12
N GLY A 204 4.16 -12.06 -0.46
CA GLY A 204 5.03 -11.17 -1.24
C GLY A 204 4.92 -11.34 -2.76
N LEU A 205 4.08 -12.26 -3.24
CA LEU A 205 3.90 -12.51 -4.67
C LEU A 205 3.38 -11.26 -5.38
N VAL A 206 4.08 -10.84 -6.43
CA VAL A 206 3.64 -9.76 -7.32
C VAL A 206 2.79 -10.36 -8.45
N VAL A 207 1.58 -9.85 -8.60
CA VAL A 207 0.61 -10.32 -9.59
C VAL A 207 0.77 -9.49 -10.89
N PRO A 208 0.80 -10.10 -12.08
CA PRO A 208 0.86 -9.40 -13.38
C PRO A 208 -0.49 -8.71 -13.70
N VAL A 209 -0.77 -7.64 -12.95
CA VAL A 209 -2.06 -6.93 -12.95
C VAL A 209 -2.42 -6.41 -14.32
N ARG A 210 -1.46 -5.83 -15.07
CA ARG A 210 -1.70 -5.22 -16.37
C ARG A 210 -2.25 -6.24 -17.37
N GLU A 211 -1.65 -7.43 -17.41
CA GLU A 211 -2.00 -8.52 -18.31
C GLU A 211 -3.36 -9.09 -17.96
N ILE A 212 -3.61 -9.32 -16.66
CA ILE A 212 -4.89 -9.85 -16.18
C ILE A 212 -6.01 -8.82 -16.42
N ALA A 213 -5.77 -7.55 -16.13
CA ALA A 213 -6.73 -6.47 -16.36
C ALA A 213 -7.03 -6.28 -17.86
N ALA A 214 -6.03 -6.39 -18.74
CA ALA A 214 -6.26 -6.36 -20.18
C ALA A 214 -7.16 -7.51 -20.66
N MET A 215 -6.91 -8.74 -20.20
CA MET A 215 -7.77 -9.89 -20.49
C MET A 215 -9.18 -9.73 -19.93
N ALA A 216 -9.31 -9.18 -18.73
CA ALA A 216 -10.59 -8.90 -18.07
C ALA A 216 -11.40 -7.87 -18.88
N ARG A 217 -10.76 -6.76 -19.24
CA ARG A 217 -11.38 -5.65 -19.99
C ARG A 217 -11.88 -6.09 -21.36
N ALA A 218 -11.13 -6.94 -22.07
CA ALA A 218 -11.55 -7.53 -23.35
C ALA A 218 -12.86 -8.35 -23.24
N ARG A 219 -13.20 -8.80 -22.03
CA ARG A 219 -14.42 -9.55 -21.70
C ARG A 219 -15.49 -8.69 -21.02
N GLY A 220 -15.30 -7.37 -20.91
CA GLY A 220 -16.20 -6.47 -20.21
C GLY A 220 -16.20 -6.63 -18.69
N ILE A 221 -15.07 -7.08 -18.12
CA ILE A 221 -14.87 -7.26 -16.68
C ILE A 221 -14.02 -6.10 -16.16
N ASP A 222 -14.57 -5.32 -15.23
CA ASP A 222 -13.83 -4.24 -14.58
C ASP A 222 -12.92 -4.82 -13.47
N THR A 223 -11.84 -4.11 -13.15
CA THR A 223 -10.85 -4.57 -12.16
C THR A 223 -10.58 -3.47 -11.13
N ILE A 224 -10.72 -3.80 -9.84
CA ILE A 224 -10.27 -2.99 -8.71
C ILE A 224 -8.92 -3.53 -8.25
N VAL A 225 -7.93 -2.65 -8.14
CA VAL A 225 -6.57 -3.05 -7.75
C VAL A 225 -6.24 -2.58 -6.33
N ASP A 226 -5.79 -3.51 -5.50
CA ASP A 226 -5.13 -3.22 -4.23
C ASP A 226 -3.62 -3.05 -4.47
N ALA A 227 -3.14 -1.80 -4.37
CA ALA A 227 -1.73 -1.43 -4.48
C ALA A 227 -1.12 -1.02 -3.13
N ALA A 228 -1.75 -1.39 -2.00
CA ALA A 228 -1.35 -0.97 -0.65
C ALA A 228 0.10 -1.34 -0.30
N HIS A 229 0.61 -2.43 -0.87
CA HIS A 229 1.99 -2.87 -0.64
C HIS A 229 2.93 -2.63 -1.81
N SER A 230 2.44 -2.43 -3.03
CA SER A 230 3.33 -2.29 -4.19
C SER A 230 3.89 -0.87 -4.32
N TRP A 231 3.06 0.17 -4.15
CA TRP A 231 3.52 1.55 -4.35
C TRP A 231 4.51 1.97 -3.26
N GLY A 232 5.68 2.46 -3.69
CA GLY A 232 6.83 2.77 -2.83
C GLY A 232 7.75 1.57 -2.53
N GLN A 233 7.35 0.35 -2.90
CA GLN A 233 8.17 -0.86 -2.79
C GLN A 233 8.71 -1.33 -4.15
N LEU A 234 7.90 -1.22 -5.20
CA LEU A 234 8.24 -1.62 -6.56
C LEU A 234 8.54 -0.39 -7.43
N ASP A 235 9.30 -0.60 -8.52
CA ASP A 235 9.61 0.43 -9.51
C ASP A 235 8.53 0.46 -10.61
N PHE A 236 7.46 1.22 -10.37
CA PHE A 236 6.38 1.43 -11.34
C PHE A 236 5.66 2.76 -11.11
N ALA A 237 5.07 3.30 -12.17
CA ALA A 237 4.08 4.36 -12.12
C ALA A 237 2.67 3.75 -12.11
N LEU A 238 1.67 4.45 -11.54
CA LEU A 238 0.31 3.91 -11.44
C LEU A 238 -0.29 3.57 -12.82
N ALA A 239 0.09 4.32 -13.86
CA ALA A 239 -0.30 4.08 -15.23
C ALA A 239 0.17 2.72 -15.78
N ASP A 240 1.25 2.14 -15.26
CA ASP A 240 1.78 0.85 -15.72
C ASP A 240 0.85 -0.32 -15.40
N LEU A 241 -0.01 -0.18 -14.38
CA LEU A 241 -1.05 -1.16 -14.07
C LEU A 241 -2.19 -1.15 -15.09
N ASP A 242 -2.37 -0.02 -15.80
CA ASP A 242 -3.49 0.22 -16.71
C ASP A 242 -4.89 0.01 -16.09
N CYS A 243 -5.06 0.18 -14.78
CA CYS A 243 -6.38 0.00 -14.14
C CYS A 243 -7.14 1.31 -13.96
N ASP A 244 -8.47 1.21 -13.88
CA ASP A 244 -9.37 2.36 -13.70
C ASP A 244 -9.65 2.67 -12.22
N PHE A 245 -9.50 1.69 -11.32
CA PHE A 245 -9.79 1.80 -9.89
C PHE A 245 -8.63 1.24 -9.07
N VAL A 246 -7.98 2.07 -8.25
CA VAL A 246 -6.84 1.63 -7.42
C VAL A 246 -6.94 2.19 -6.00
N GLY A 247 -6.71 1.34 -5.00
CA GLY A 247 -6.54 1.72 -3.60
C GLY A 247 -5.08 1.64 -3.16
N LEU A 248 -4.63 2.63 -2.39
CA LEU A 248 -3.23 2.76 -1.97
C LEU A 248 -3.10 3.10 -0.47
N ASN A 249 -1.97 2.72 0.11
CA ASN A 249 -1.53 3.22 1.41
C ASN A 249 -0.38 4.22 1.25
N CYS A 250 -0.47 5.35 1.95
CA CYS A 250 0.64 6.29 2.08
C CYS A 250 1.48 5.99 3.33
N HIS A 251 0.91 5.37 4.35
CA HIS A 251 1.57 5.12 5.64
C HIS A 251 2.39 3.82 5.72
N LYS A 252 2.51 3.08 4.61
CA LYS A 252 3.38 1.90 4.52
C LYS A 252 4.72 2.31 3.91
N TRP A 253 4.96 1.97 2.65
CA TRP A 253 6.26 2.12 2.00
C TRP A 253 6.66 3.56 1.67
N LEU A 254 5.68 4.44 1.50
CA LEU A 254 5.96 5.88 1.38
C LEU A 254 6.42 6.48 2.72
N GLY A 255 5.97 5.93 3.85
CA GLY A 255 6.35 6.40 5.19
C GLY A 255 5.67 7.71 5.58
N ALA A 256 4.44 7.97 5.13
CA ALA A 256 3.59 9.05 5.64
C ALA A 256 3.01 8.68 7.03
N PRO A 257 2.42 9.64 7.78
CA PRO A 257 1.75 9.34 9.03
C PRO A 257 0.63 8.30 8.88
N LEU A 258 0.40 7.51 9.93
CA LEU A 258 -0.74 6.59 9.99
C LEU A 258 -2.05 7.34 9.74
N GLY A 259 -3.02 6.66 9.14
CA GLY A 259 -4.31 7.27 8.80
C GLY A 259 -4.31 8.03 7.48
N VAL A 260 -3.34 7.76 6.59
CA VAL A 260 -3.34 8.28 5.22
C VAL A 260 -3.24 7.16 4.18
N GLY A 261 -4.21 7.15 3.27
CA GLY A 261 -4.25 6.36 2.05
C GLY A 261 -4.77 7.21 0.89
N ALA A 262 -4.93 6.58 -0.25
CA ALA A 262 -5.51 7.23 -1.41
C ALA A 262 -6.34 6.28 -2.25
N LEU A 263 -7.29 6.87 -2.96
CA LEU A 263 -8.15 6.26 -3.94
C LEU A 263 -7.88 6.95 -5.28
N HIS A 264 -7.59 6.15 -6.31
CA HIS A 264 -7.49 6.61 -7.69
C HIS A 264 -8.66 6.06 -8.49
N VAL A 265 -9.35 6.94 -9.22
CA VAL A 265 -10.41 6.58 -10.17
C VAL A 265 -10.19 7.37 -11.45
N ARG A 266 -9.95 6.66 -12.56
CA ARG A 266 -9.83 7.33 -13.86
C ARG A 266 -11.10 8.11 -14.18
N LYS A 267 -10.95 9.30 -14.76
CA LYS A 267 -12.08 10.20 -15.08
C LYS A 267 -13.16 9.51 -15.91
N ARG A 268 -12.75 8.68 -16.88
CA ARG A 268 -13.66 7.89 -17.74
C ARG A 268 -14.50 6.85 -16.99
N ALA A 269 -14.07 6.45 -15.79
CA ALA A 269 -14.66 5.38 -14.99
C ALA A 269 -15.39 5.90 -13.74
N LEU A 270 -15.32 7.21 -13.45
CA LEU A 270 -15.92 7.83 -12.25
C LEU A 270 -17.42 7.51 -12.07
N ALA A 271 -18.17 7.44 -13.17
CA ALA A 271 -19.61 7.14 -13.15
C ALA A 271 -19.94 5.71 -12.70
N ALA A 272 -18.95 4.80 -12.70
CA ALA A 272 -19.12 3.43 -12.24
C ALA A 272 -19.11 3.31 -10.71
N ILE A 273 -18.70 4.36 -10.00
CA ILE A 273 -18.66 4.40 -8.53
C ILE A 273 -19.73 5.38 -8.08
N ASP A 274 -20.62 4.92 -7.20
CA ASP A 274 -21.63 5.73 -6.57
C ASP A 274 -21.00 6.85 -5.74
N ARG A 275 -21.67 8.01 -5.75
CA ARG A 275 -21.40 9.08 -4.80
C ARG A 275 -21.56 8.54 -3.38
N ASP A 276 -20.69 8.99 -2.46
CA ASP A 276 -20.90 8.71 -1.06
C ASP A 276 -22.24 9.34 -0.62
N PRO A 277 -23.14 8.57 0.03
CA PRO A 277 -24.48 9.05 0.39
C PRO A 277 -24.48 10.21 1.41
N ALA A 278 -23.36 10.46 2.10
CA ALA A 278 -23.22 11.59 3.01
C ALA A 278 -22.80 12.90 2.30
N ASN A 279 -22.51 12.87 1.00
CA ASN A 279 -22.22 14.07 0.21
C ASN A 279 -23.49 14.58 -0.50
N ASP A 280 -23.78 15.89 -0.40
CA ASP A 280 -24.95 16.51 -1.02
C ASP A 280 -24.97 16.27 -2.54
N ALA A 281 -26.09 15.79 -3.08
CA ALA A 281 -26.21 15.46 -4.51
C ALA A 281 -26.04 16.67 -5.45
N SER A 282 -26.21 17.89 -4.93
CA SER A 282 -26.04 19.13 -5.70
C SER A 282 -24.57 19.56 -5.88
N ASP A 283 -23.61 19.03 -5.10
CA ASP A 283 -22.21 19.37 -5.33
C ASP A 283 -21.64 18.64 -6.56
N ARG A 284 -20.57 19.21 -7.11
CA ARG A 284 -19.84 18.65 -8.27
C ARG A 284 -19.55 17.15 -8.10
N ASP A 285 -19.88 16.40 -9.15
CA ASP A 285 -19.60 14.96 -9.21
C ASP A 285 -18.11 14.73 -9.50
N THR A 286 -17.35 14.52 -8.44
CA THR A 286 -15.88 14.40 -8.46
C THR A 286 -15.44 13.13 -7.76
N VAL A 287 -14.18 12.72 -7.94
CA VAL A 287 -13.62 11.58 -7.19
C VAL A 287 -13.66 11.82 -5.68
N GLN A 288 -13.54 13.07 -5.23
CA GLN A 288 -13.65 13.42 -3.81
C GLN A 288 -15.06 13.18 -3.27
N ALA A 289 -16.09 13.31 -4.11
CA ALA A 289 -17.47 13.01 -3.72
C ALA A 289 -17.74 11.50 -3.50
N ARG A 290 -16.78 10.63 -3.80
CA ARG A 290 -16.84 9.17 -3.54
C ARG A 290 -16.39 8.80 -2.12
N VAL A 291 -15.74 9.72 -1.42
CA VAL A 291 -15.18 9.48 -0.09
C VAL A 291 -15.66 10.58 0.86
N HIS A 292 -16.46 10.22 1.87
CA HIS A 292 -16.80 11.14 2.96
C HIS A 292 -16.21 10.66 4.29
N THR A 293 -15.19 11.36 4.78
CA THR A 293 -14.49 10.99 6.03
C THR A 293 -14.97 11.73 7.28
N GLY A 294 -15.73 12.81 7.13
CA GLY A 294 -15.95 13.77 8.20
C GLY A 294 -14.65 14.47 8.62
N THR A 295 -14.56 14.92 9.88
CA THR A 295 -13.34 15.52 10.43
C THR A 295 -12.29 14.43 10.66
N LEU A 296 -11.06 14.66 10.19
CA LEU A 296 -9.94 13.72 10.25
C LEU A 296 -8.66 14.43 10.69
N ASP A 297 -7.56 13.68 10.84
CA ASP A 297 -6.25 14.26 11.12
C ASP A 297 -5.70 15.00 9.89
N PHE A 298 -5.93 16.31 9.85
CA PHE A 298 -5.43 17.17 8.78
C PHE A 298 -3.89 17.24 8.75
N ALA A 299 -3.23 17.15 9.91
CA ALA A 299 -1.77 17.19 9.97
C ALA A 299 -1.16 16.00 9.22
N ALA A 300 -1.81 14.83 9.28
CA ALA A 300 -1.38 13.64 8.57
C ALA A 300 -1.38 13.84 7.04
N GLN A 301 -2.45 14.41 6.47
CA GLN A 301 -2.53 14.71 5.04
C GLN A 301 -1.52 15.78 4.62
N LEU A 302 -1.35 16.83 5.42
CA LEU A 302 -0.39 17.91 5.16
C LEU A 302 1.07 17.43 5.16
N THR A 303 1.35 16.27 5.74
CA THR A 303 2.70 15.68 5.81
C THR A 303 3.07 14.88 4.56
N VAL A 304 2.10 14.45 3.76
CA VAL A 304 2.33 13.60 2.57
C VAL A 304 3.41 14.15 1.62
N PRO A 305 3.47 15.46 1.31
CA PRO A 305 4.54 16.02 0.48
C PRO A 305 5.94 15.81 1.05
N ALA A 306 6.12 15.87 2.38
CA ALA A 306 7.42 15.63 3.01
C ALA A 306 7.85 14.16 2.87
N ALA A 307 6.90 13.22 3.00
CA ALA A 307 7.16 11.80 2.75
C ALA A 307 7.54 11.55 1.29
N ILE A 308 6.82 12.15 0.34
CA ILE A 308 7.14 12.07 -1.10
C ILE A 308 8.54 12.63 -1.37
N ALA A 309 8.84 13.82 -0.87
CA ALA A 309 10.14 14.47 -1.08
C ALA A 309 11.30 13.61 -0.54
N PHE A 310 11.15 13.04 0.66
CA PHE A 310 12.15 12.14 1.23
C PHE A 310 12.41 10.92 0.33
N GLN A 311 11.34 10.28 -0.11
CA GLN A 311 11.40 9.07 -0.94
C GLN A 311 11.94 9.36 -2.35
N GLN A 312 11.59 10.50 -2.94
CA GLN A 312 12.13 10.97 -4.23
C GLN A 312 13.61 11.33 -4.13
N GLY A 313 14.08 11.85 -2.98
CA GLY A 313 15.49 12.10 -2.71
C GLY A 313 16.36 10.83 -2.73
N ILE A 314 15.77 9.65 -2.51
CA ILE A 314 16.45 8.35 -2.67
C ILE A 314 16.33 7.84 -4.12
N GLY A 315 15.16 8.04 -4.74
CA GLY A 315 14.83 7.55 -6.08
C GLY A 315 14.03 6.24 -6.06
N THR A 316 13.03 6.11 -6.92
CA THR A 316 12.10 4.97 -6.94
C THR A 316 12.80 3.65 -7.25
N LYS A 317 13.52 3.58 -8.38
CA LYS A 317 14.27 2.39 -8.76
C LYS A 317 15.26 1.94 -7.68
N ARG A 318 16.05 2.88 -7.14
CA ARG A 318 17.06 2.61 -6.11
C ARG A 318 16.43 1.98 -4.85
N ARG A 319 15.26 2.45 -4.42
CA ARG A 319 14.51 1.86 -3.30
C ARG A 319 14.03 0.45 -3.60
N ALA A 320 13.45 0.24 -4.78
CA ALA A 320 12.97 -1.08 -5.19
C ALA A 320 14.11 -2.11 -5.27
N ASP A 321 15.23 -1.72 -5.88
CA ASP A 321 16.44 -2.55 -5.98
C ASP A 321 16.96 -2.90 -4.58
N ARG A 322 17.04 -1.93 -3.65
CA ARG A 322 17.47 -2.18 -2.26
C ARG A 322 16.58 -3.16 -1.51
N LEU A 323 15.27 -2.98 -1.58
CA LEU A 323 14.32 -3.86 -0.90
C LEU A 323 14.40 -5.29 -1.46
N SER A 324 14.55 -5.41 -2.78
CA SER A 324 14.79 -6.69 -3.45
C SER A 324 16.12 -7.32 -3.02
N MET A 325 17.21 -6.54 -2.92
CA MET A 325 18.52 -7.02 -2.44
C MET A 325 18.45 -7.55 -1.00
N LEU A 326 17.77 -6.83 -0.10
CA LEU A 326 17.56 -7.27 1.28
C LEU A 326 16.81 -8.59 1.32
N ARG A 327 15.69 -8.70 0.58
CA ARG A 327 14.94 -9.95 0.44
C ARG A 327 15.84 -11.08 -0.08
N ASN A 328 16.56 -10.84 -1.17
CA ASN A 328 17.37 -11.85 -1.83
C ASN A 328 18.49 -12.37 -0.92
N ARG A 329 19.04 -11.51 -0.06
CA ARG A 329 20.12 -11.89 0.85
C ARG A 329 19.72 -13.03 1.78
N TRP A 330 18.56 -12.94 2.44
CA TRP A 330 18.12 -14.01 3.34
C TRP A 330 17.50 -15.18 2.59
N VAL A 331 16.82 -14.93 1.46
CA VAL A 331 16.21 -16.00 0.64
C VAL A 331 17.26 -16.93 0.04
N ALA A 332 18.42 -16.40 -0.36
CA ALA A 332 19.52 -17.21 -0.86
C ALA A 332 19.97 -18.27 0.16
N GLY A 333 20.01 -17.91 1.46
CA GLY A 333 20.28 -18.85 2.55
C GLY A 333 19.10 -19.78 2.83
N ALA A 334 17.88 -19.24 2.89
CA ALA A 334 16.66 -20.00 3.17
C ALA A 334 16.45 -21.18 2.20
N ARG A 335 16.68 -20.96 0.90
CA ARG A 335 16.51 -21.98 -0.14
C ARG A 335 17.51 -23.15 -0.03
N GLN A 336 18.62 -22.98 0.70
CA GLN A 336 19.60 -24.06 0.92
C GLN A 336 19.23 -24.96 2.10
N ILE A 337 18.19 -24.62 2.87
CA ILE A 337 17.79 -25.35 4.07
C ILE A 337 16.71 -26.36 3.71
N PRO A 338 16.96 -27.68 3.85
CA PRO A 338 15.95 -28.69 3.62
C PRO A 338 14.71 -28.45 4.49
N GLY A 339 13.54 -28.49 3.85
CA GLY A 339 12.26 -28.27 4.53
C GLY A 339 11.83 -26.81 4.63
N ILE A 340 12.59 -25.84 4.14
CA ILE A 340 12.12 -24.45 4.01
C ILE A 340 11.67 -24.18 2.57
N GLU A 341 10.42 -23.74 2.43
CA GLU A 341 9.81 -23.36 1.16
C GLU A 341 9.62 -21.84 1.14
N VAL A 342 10.34 -21.11 0.27
CA VAL A 342 10.09 -19.68 0.04
C VAL A 342 8.92 -19.52 -0.93
N LEU A 343 7.95 -18.69 -0.56
CA LEU A 343 6.64 -18.63 -1.23
C LEU A 343 6.58 -17.71 -2.45
N THR A 344 7.71 -17.13 -2.84
CA THR A 344 7.85 -16.36 -4.08
C THR A 344 8.96 -16.97 -4.95
N PRO A 345 8.82 -16.93 -6.29
CA PRO A 345 9.87 -17.38 -7.19
C PRO A 345 11.10 -16.44 -7.16
N ASP A 346 12.16 -16.80 -7.89
CA ASP A 346 13.34 -15.95 -8.07
C ASP A 346 13.22 -15.00 -9.27
N ASP A 347 12.12 -15.07 -10.00
CA ASP A 347 11.79 -14.08 -11.03
C ASP A 347 11.62 -12.71 -10.36
N PRO A 348 12.49 -11.72 -10.66
CA PRO A 348 12.45 -10.41 -10.03
C PRO A 348 11.17 -9.62 -10.34
N ALA A 349 10.40 -10.01 -11.36
CA ALA A 349 9.09 -9.41 -11.65
C ALA A 349 7.98 -9.90 -10.72
N LEU A 350 8.21 -10.97 -9.94
CA LEU A 350 7.19 -11.65 -9.14
C LEU A 350 7.40 -11.49 -7.62
N HIS A 351 8.33 -10.64 -7.19
CA HIS A 351 8.53 -10.31 -5.79
C HIS A 351 9.00 -8.87 -5.59
N GLY A 352 8.86 -8.38 -4.35
CA GLY A 352 9.46 -7.13 -3.89
C GLY A 352 10.43 -7.38 -2.73
N GLY A 353 10.37 -6.52 -1.71
CA GLY A 353 10.99 -6.74 -0.42
C GLY A 353 10.21 -7.71 0.48
N ILE A 354 8.88 -7.74 0.39
CA ILE A 354 8.06 -8.72 1.12
C ILE A 354 8.31 -10.11 0.52
N THR A 355 8.54 -11.10 1.37
CA THR A 355 8.25 -12.49 1.03
C THR A 355 7.91 -13.29 2.29
N ALA A 356 7.46 -14.52 2.11
CA ALA A 356 7.21 -15.45 3.21
C ALA A 356 7.89 -16.79 2.96
N PHE A 357 7.97 -17.60 4.00
CA PHE A 357 8.39 -18.99 3.91
C PHE A 357 7.45 -19.90 4.71
N ARG A 358 7.48 -21.19 4.36
CA ARG A 358 6.91 -22.28 5.15
C ARG A 358 7.99 -23.25 5.57
N VAL A 359 7.74 -23.93 6.69
CA VAL A 359 8.51 -25.11 7.10
C VAL A 359 7.69 -26.34 6.78
N ALA A 360 8.31 -27.36 6.19
CA ALA A 360 7.67 -28.60 5.80
C ALA A 360 6.96 -29.25 7.01
N GLY A 361 5.72 -29.67 6.80
CA GLY A 361 4.88 -30.22 7.87
C GLY A 361 4.28 -29.21 8.85
N LYS A 362 4.67 -27.92 8.78
CA LYS A 362 4.24 -26.85 9.70
C LYS A 362 3.38 -25.80 8.99
N THR A 363 2.21 -26.22 8.50
CA THR A 363 1.29 -25.37 7.73
C THR A 363 0.11 -24.85 8.55
N SER A 364 -0.04 -25.26 9.81
CA SER A 364 -1.12 -24.78 10.66
C SER A 364 -0.83 -23.37 11.19
N VAL A 365 -1.89 -22.67 11.63
CA VAL A 365 -1.75 -21.35 12.26
C VAL A 365 -0.92 -21.44 13.54
N ALA A 366 -1.16 -22.46 14.37
CA ALA A 366 -0.44 -22.68 15.61
C ALA A 366 1.07 -22.88 15.38
N ASP A 367 1.44 -23.68 14.37
CA ASP A 367 2.86 -23.88 14.03
C ASP A 367 3.53 -22.57 13.64
N ASN A 368 2.88 -21.78 12.78
CA ASN A 368 3.49 -20.55 12.27
C ASN A 368 3.55 -19.45 13.33
N ILE A 369 2.61 -19.42 14.29
CA ILE A 369 2.73 -18.61 15.51
C ILE A 369 3.98 -19.02 16.29
N ALA A 370 4.17 -20.32 16.54
CA ALA A 370 5.33 -20.83 17.27
C ALA A 370 6.66 -20.58 16.55
N LEU A 371 6.69 -20.67 15.22
CA LEU A 371 7.86 -20.34 14.40
C LEU A 371 8.22 -18.85 14.50
N ALA A 372 7.24 -17.96 14.37
CA ALA A 372 7.46 -16.52 14.52
C ALA A 372 7.90 -16.16 15.96
N ALA A 373 7.32 -16.80 16.97
CA ALA A 373 7.74 -16.66 18.37
C ALA A 373 9.18 -17.15 18.58
N THR A 374 9.58 -18.28 17.97
CA THR A 374 10.95 -18.79 18.06
C THR A 374 11.96 -17.80 17.49
N LEU A 375 11.68 -17.21 16.32
CA LEU A 375 12.52 -16.15 15.74
C LEU A 375 12.65 -14.94 16.68
N LEU A 376 11.55 -14.53 17.31
CA LEU A 376 11.56 -13.39 18.22
C LEU A 376 12.31 -13.70 19.53
N GLU A 377 11.96 -14.77 20.21
CA GLU A 377 12.43 -15.08 21.56
C GLU A 377 13.88 -15.55 21.58
N ARG A 378 14.30 -16.36 20.60
CA ARG A 378 15.67 -16.92 20.56
C ARG A 378 16.64 -16.08 19.76
N HIS A 379 16.18 -15.44 18.69
CA HIS A 379 17.05 -14.72 17.75
C HIS A 379 16.82 -13.21 17.76
N ARG A 380 15.82 -12.70 18.49
CA ARG A 380 15.44 -11.29 18.52
C ARG A 380 15.04 -10.78 17.13
N ILE A 381 14.43 -11.63 16.32
CA ILE A 381 13.97 -11.31 14.96
C ILE A 381 12.46 -11.24 14.93
N PHE A 382 11.92 -10.05 14.71
CA PHE A 382 10.47 -9.84 14.69
C PHE A 382 9.90 -10.07 13.29
N THR A 383 9.18 -11.17 13.14
CA THR A 383 8.39 -11.56 11.96
C THR A 383 6.97 -11.88 12.39
N VAL A 384 6.06 -12.09 11.44
CA VAL A 384 4.67 -12.47 11.77
C VAL A 384 4.22 -13.67 10.97
N HIS A 385 3.35 -14.47 11.58
CA HIS A 385 2.60 -15.48 10.86
C HIS A 385 1.51 -14.82 9.98
N ARG A 386 1.19 -15.44 8.86
CA ARG A 386 0.07 -15.08 7.98
C ARG A 386 -0.80 -16.31 7.73
N VAL A 387 -2.10 -16.08 7.69
CA VAL A 387 -3.11 -17.11 7.43
C VAL A 387 -3.79 -16.88 6.09
N GLY A 388 -4.40 -17.94 5.59
CA GLY A 388 -5.31 -17.93 4.45
C GLY A 388 -4.75 -18.20 3.04
N PRO A 389 -3.42 -18.26 2.74
CA PRO A 389 -2.99 -18.93 1.52
C PRO A 389 -3.56 -20.35 1.46
N ALA A 390 -3.96 -20.80 0.28
CA ALA A 390 -4.67 -22.07 0.12
C ALA A 390 -3.87 -23.29 0.61
N ARG A 391 -2.52 -23.21 0.55
CA ARG A 391 -1.61 -24.27 1.01
C ARG A 391 -1.18 -24.15 2.48
N GLY A 392 -1.82 -23.26 3.24
CA GLY A 392 -1.64 -23.12 4.68
C GLY A 392 -0.91 -21.86 5.11
N ALA A 393 -0.80 -21.70 6.43
CA ALA A 393 -0.15 -20.55 7.05
C ALA A 393 1.36 -20.50 6.73
N CYS A 394 1.94 -19.31 6.88
CA CYS A 394 3.35 -19.06 6.59
C CYS A 394 3.91 -18.00 7.53
N VAL A 395 5.25 -17.86 7.58
CA VAL A 395 5.93 -16.76 8.28
C VAL A 395 6.34 -15.72 7.24
N ARG A 396 5.88 -14.49 7.43
CA ARG A 396 6.16 -13.35 6.55
C ARG A 396 7.32 -12.52 7.10
N VAL A 397 8.19 -12.13 6.18
CA VAL A 397 9.35 -11.27 6.41
C VAL A 397 9.24 -10.05 5.50
N THR A 398 9.34 -8.86 6.08
CA THR A 398 9.21 -7.58 5.38
C THR A 398 10.31 -6.61 5.81
N PRO A 399 11.48 -6.65 5.16
CA PRO A 399 12.53 -5.66 5.37
C PRO A 399 12.10 -4.27 4.88
N ALA A 400 12.78 -3.26 5.38
CA ALA A 400 12.63 -1.85 5.07
C ALA A 400 13.98 -1.19 4.75
N LEU A 401 13.94 0.09 4.37
CA LEU A 401 15.15 0.86 4.02
C LEU A 401 16.11 1.07 5.20
N PHE A 402 15.65 0.87 6.44
CA PHE A 402 16.49 0.91 7.63
C PHE A 402 17.17 -0.42 7.96
N ASN A 403 16.78 -1.53 7.31
CA ASN A 403 17.42 -2.82 7.53
C ASN A 403 18.74 -2.94 6.78
N THR A 404 19.64 -3.74 7.36
CA THR A 404 20.99 -3.97 6.86
C THR A 404 21.12 -5.35 6.22
N MET A 405 22.19 -5.58 5.45
CA MET A 405 22.50 -6.93 4.96
C MET A 405 22.84 -7.88 6.11
N ALA A 406 23.43 -7.37 7.19
CA ALA A 406 23.71 -8.15 8.40
C ALA A 406 22.44 -8.61 9.11
N ASP A 407 21.36 -7.79 9.09
CA ASP A 407 20.05 -8.21 9.60
C ASP A 407 19.52 -9.42 8.81
N MET A 408 19.72 -9.42 7.49
CA MET A 408 19.29 -10.49 6.59
C MET A 408 20.14 -11.76 6.80
N ASP A 409 21.42 -11.60 7.12
CA ASP A 409 22.33 -12.70 7.48
C ASP A 409 21.96 -13.33 8.82
N ALA A 410 21.59 -12.52 9.80
CA ALA A 410 21.08 -12.99 11.09
C ALA A 410 19.81 -13.82 10.91
N LEU A 411 18.88 -13.37 10.06
CA LEU A 411 17.69 -14.16 9.70
C LEU A 411 18.08 -15.48 9.03
N ALA A 412 18.89 -15.44 7.97
CA ALA A 412 19.30 -16.66 7.26
C ALA A 412 19.96 -17.68 8.20
N SER A 413 20.76 -17.20 9.16
CA SER A 413 21.45 -18.04 10.15
C SER A 413 20.51 -18.62 11.22
N ALA A 414 19.36 -17.99 11.49
CA ALA A 414 18.35 -18.44 12.43
C ALA A 414 17.39 -19.48 11.84
N LEU A 415 17.22 -19.50 10.52
CA LEU A 415 16.27 -20.39 9.84
C LEU A 415 16.50 -21.91 10.07
N PRO A 416 17.74 -22.44 10.17
CA PRO A 416 17.95 -23.86 10.45
C PRO A 416 17.28 -24.36 11.75
N ASP A 417 17.21 -23.52 12.78
CA ASP A 417 16.60 -23.87 14.08
C ASP A 417 15.09 -24.16 13.95
N LEU A 418 14.46 -23.57 12.94
CA LEU A 418 13.04 -23.77 12.63
C LEU A 418 12.78 -25.12 11.94
N ALA A 419 13.70 -25.51 11.06
CA ALA A 419 13.64 -26.75 10.27
C ALA A 419 14.04 -27.99 11.10
N GLY A 420 15.02 -27.85 12.00
CA GLY A 420 15.50 -28.94 12.87
C GLY A 420 14.51 -29.38 13.95
N SER A 421 13.50 -28.57 14.25
CA SER A 421 12.44 -28.90 15.22
C SER A 421 11.31 -29.77 14.61
N ALA A 422 11.59 -30.55 13.56
CA ALA A 422 10.61 -31.38 12.83
C ALA A 422 10.90 -32.89 12.93
N VAL A 423 11.89 -33.32 13.72
CA VAL A 423 12.13 -34.73 14.02
C VAL A 423 12.45 -34.88 15.51
N GLN A 424 11.40 -35.11 16.30
CA GLN A 424 11.44 -35.94 17.51
C GLN A 424 10.10 -36.65 17.65
#